data_AF-A0A7Y2EA29-F1
#
_entry.id   AF-A0A7Y2EA29-F1
#
_cell.length_a   1.000
_cell.length_b   1.000
_cell.length_c   1.000
_cell.angle_alpha   90.00
_cell.angle_beta   90.00
_cell.angle_gamma   90.00
#
_symmetry.space_group_name_H-M   'P 1'
#
loop_
_entity.id
_entity.type
_entity.pdbx_description
1 polymer ?
#
loop_
_entity_poly.entity_id
_entity_poly.type
_entity_poly.pdbx_seq_one_letter_code
_entity_poly.pdbx_strand_id
1 'polypeptide(L)'
;MAFDPSLARGQFPALSGEWTFMDNAGGTQVPFQVAEAVRDYLLHSNVQLGGSYEISQKAGNTVAQARQILADLIGAKSNEIVLGANMSSLFRMLALVLSEIWEEGDEIIVSQAEHEAN
;
A
#
# COMPACT_ATOMS: atom_id res chain seq x y z
N MET A 1 -22.14 -1.00 14.38
CA MET A 1 -22.66 -0.40 13.12
C MET A 1 -22.79 -1.52 12.10
N ALA A 2 -23.87 -1.60 11.34
CA ALA A 2 -24.03 -2.63 10.30
C ALA A 2 -23.42 -2.15 8.98
N PHE A 3 -22.84 -3.07 8.21
CA PHE A 3 -22.30 -2.79 6.88
C PHE A 3 -23.44 -2.65 5.85
N ASP A 4 -23.36 -1.62 5.00
CA ASP A 4 -24.30 -1.38 3.88
C ASP A 4 -23.58 -1.56 2.53
N PRO A 5 -23.84 -2.66 1.79
CA PRO A 5 -23.24 -2.92 0.50
C PRO A 5 -23.60 -1.89 -0.57
N SER A 6 -24.81 -1.32 -0.54
CA SER A 6 -25.26 -0.34 -1.54
C SER A 6 -24.49 0.97 -1.38
N LEU A 7 -24.32 1.41 -0.12
CA LEU A 7 -23.49 2.57 0.19
C LEU A 7 -22.04 2.36 -0.24
N ALA A 8 -21.47 1.18 0.03
CA ALA A 8 -20.11 0.83 -0.36
C ALA A 8 -19.94 0.84 -1.88
N ARG A 9 -20.85 0.20 -2.63
CA ARG A 9 -20.82 0.18 -4.11
C ARG A 9 -20.89 1.59 -4.71
N GLY A 10 -21.69 2.47 -4.11
CA GLY A 10 -21.79 3.88 -4.53
C GLY A 10 -20.47 4.66 -4.48
N GLN A 11 -19.45 4.17 -3.77
CA GLN A 11 -18.13 4.82 -3.70
C GLN A 11 -17.22 4.49 -4.89
N PHE A 12 -17.58 3.53 -5.75
CA PHE A 12 -16.75 3.05 -6.86
C PHE A 12 -17.37 3.46 -8.21
N PRO A 13 -16.91 4.54 -8.85
CA PRO A 13 -17.48 5.01 -10.11
C PRO A 13 -17.49 3.94 -11.22
N ALA A 14 -16.48 3.07 -11.27
CA ALA A 14 -16.37 1.99 -12.23
C ALA A 14 -17.55 1.00 -12.18
N LEU A 15 -18.22 0.85 -11.03
CA LEU A 15 -19.34 -0.08 -10.85
C LEU A 15 -20.69 0.48 -11.34
N SER A 16 -20.73 1.72 -11.85
CA SER A 16 -21.94 2.32 -12.42
C SER A 16 -22.18 1.97 -13.89
N GLY A 17 -21.19 1.36 -14.55
CA GLY A 17 -21.29 0.93 -15.94
C GLY A 17 -21.97 -0.43 -16.11
N GLU A 18 -22.00 -0.92 -17.35
CA GLU A 18 -22.66 -2.18 -17.72
C GLU A 18 -21.83 -3.43 -17.38
N TRP A 19 -20.57 -3.26 -16.99
CA TRP A 19 -19.64 -4.35 -16.73
C TRP A 19 -19.74 -4.87 -15.30
N THR A 20 -19.72 -6.20 -15.16
CA THR A 20 -19.56 -6.87 -13.86
C THR A 20 -18.10 -7.28 -13.69
N PHE A 21 -17.45 -6.75 -12.65
CA PHE A 21 -16.05 -7.04 -12.33
C PHE A 21 -15.96 -8.21 -11.35
N MET A 22 -15.38 -9.33 -11.80
CA MET A 22 -15.16 -10.54 -10.98
C MET A 22 -13.68 -10.92 -10.88
N ASP A 23 -12.77 -9.96 -11.09
CA ASP A 23 -11.30 -10.16 -11.10
C ASP A 23 -10.60 -9.26 -10.07
N ASN A 24 -11.17 -9.14 -8.86
CA ASN A 24 -10.58 -8.29 -7.82
C ASN A 24 -9.29 -8.88 -7.22
N ALA A 25 -8.98 -10.15 -7.51
CA ALA A 25 -7.72 -10.79 -7.14
C ALA A 25 -6.55 -10.27 -8.00
N GLY A 26 -6.78 -10.02 -9.31
CA GLY A 26 -5.81 -9.36 -10.18
C GLY A 26 -5.72 -7.85 -9.97
N GLY A 27 -6.81 -7.20 -9.53
CA GLY A 27 -6.81 -5.80 -9.12
C GLY A 27 -8.20 -5.27 -8.77
N THR A 28 -8.28 -4.52 -7.67
CA THR A 28 -9.54 -3.92 -7.23
C THR A 28 -9.89 -2.66 -8.03
N GLN A 29 -11.19 -2.41 -8.21
CA GLN A 29 -11.65 -1.08 -8.63
C GLN A 29 -11.33 -0.04 -7.54
N VAL A 30 -11.07 1.20 -7.95
CA VAL A 30 -10.63 2.28 -7.05
C VAL A 30 -11.84 3.11 -6.58
N PRO A 31 -12.03 3.32 -5.27
CA PRO A 31 -13.02 4.27 -4.77
C PRO A 31 -12.70 5.70 -5.21
N PHE A 32 -13.72 6.52 -5.45
CA PHE A 32 -13.55 7.92 -5.88
C PHE A 32 -12.61 8.71 -4.95
N GLN A 33 -12.76 8.55 -3.63
CA GLN A 33 -11.94 9.27 -2.64
C GLN A 33 -10.46 8.93 -2.75
N VAL A 34 -10.10 7.71 -3.12
CA VAL A 34 -8.70 7.31 -3.30
C VAL A 34 -8.12 8.00 -4.53
N ALA A 35 -8.86 8.00 -5.64
CA ALA A 35 -8.45 8.69 -6.86
C ALA A 35 -8.28 10.21 -6.63
N GLU A 36 -9.23 10.84 -5.93
CA GLU A 36 -9.15 12.26 -5.57
C GLU A 36 -7.95 12.55 -4.66
N ALA A 37 -7.71 11.76 -3.62
CA ALA A 37 -6.60 11.98 -2.70
C ALA A 37 -5.24 11.88 -3.42
N VAL A 38 -5.08 10.91 -4.34
CA VAL A 38 -3.88 10.77 -5.17
C VAL A 38 -3.74 11.97 -6.10
N ARG A 39 -4.80 12.35 -6.81
CA ARG A 39 -4.81 13.53 -7.69
C ARG A 39 -4.41 14.79 -6.92
N ASP A 40 -5.01 15.01 -5.77
CA ASP A 40 -4.80 16.21 -4.97
C ASP A 40 -3.37 16.28 -4.43
N TYR A 41 -2.79 15.14 -4.00
CA TYR A 41 -1.37 15.07 -3.64
C TYR A 41 -0.48 15.41 -4.84
N LEU A 42 -0.71 14.77 -5.98
CA LEU A 42 0.11 14.95 -7.18
C LEU A 42 0.09 16.39 -7.71
N LEU A 43 -1.07 17.03 -7.69
CA LEU A 43 -1.24 18.38 -8.23
C LEU A 43 -0.81 19.50 -7.25
N HIS A 44 -0.84 19.26 -5.94
CA HIS A 44 -0.66 20.34 -4.96
C HIS A 44 0.46 20.11 -3.93
N SER A 45 0.98 18.90 -3.77
CA SER A 45 1.92 18.58 -2.69
C SER A 45 3.01 17.58 -3.06
N ASN A 46 3.14 17.23 -4.33
CA ASN A 46 4.20 16.34 -4.80
C ASN A 46 5.54 17.06 -4.90
N VAL A 47 6.25 17.10 -3.78
CA VAL A 47 7.57 17.73 -3.64
C VAL A 47 8.52 16.82 -2.88
N GLN A 48 9.82 17.10 -2.96
CA GLN A 48 10.82 16.44 -2.15
C GLN A 48 10.48 16.57 -0.66
N LEU A 49 10.49 15.44 0.05
CA LEU A 49 10.21 15.38 1.48
C LEU A 49 11.40 15.92 2.30
N GLY A 50 11.11 16.43 3.50
CA GLY A 50 12.13 16.91 4.45
C GLY A 50 12.51 18.39 4.31
N GLY A 51 11.81 19.14 3.44
CA GLY A 51 11.92 20.60 3.39
C GLY A 51 11.20 21.27 4.55
N SER A 52 11.69 22.45 4.96
CA SER A 52 11.11 23.23 6.05
C SER A 52 9.89 24.06 5.64
N TYR A 53 9.56 24.15 4.35
CA TYR A 53 8.41 24.91 3.86
C TYR A 53 7.12 24.10 3.93
N GLU A 54 5.99 24.81 3.99
CA GLU A 54 4.67 24.26 4.27
C GLU A 54 4.28 23.08 3.38
N ILE A 55 4.49 23.17 2.07
CA ILE A 55 4.10 22.11 1.13
C ILE A 55 4.92 20.82 1.36
N SER A 56 6.21 20.92 1.68
CA SER A 56 7.03 19.74 1.98
C SER A 56 6.66 19.11 3.33
N GLN A 57 6.34 19.93 4.33
CA GLN A 57 5.80 19.44 5.61
C GLN A 57 4.47 18.70 5.41
N LYS A 58 3.56 19.26 4.59
CA LYS A 58 2.29 18.61 4.24
C LYS A 58 2.53 17.25 3.57
N ALA A 59 3.43 17.19 2.59
CA ALA A 59 3.78 15.93 1.92
C ALA A 59 4.38 14.90 2.89
N GLY A 60 5.28 15.33 3.77
CA GLY A 60 5.87 14.48 4.81
C GLY A 60 4.84 13.96 5.80
N ASN A 61 3.89 14.81 6.22
CA ASN A 61 2.79 14.43 7.10
C ASN A 61 1.87 13.38 6.46
N THR A 62 1.57 13.50 5.16
CA THR A 62 0.80 12.46 4.42
C THR A 62 1.49 11.10 4.51
N VAL A 63 2.81 11.05 4.29
CA VAL A 63 3.58 9.80 4.37
C VAL A 63 3.63 9.27 5.80
N ALA A 64 3.81 10.12 6.80
CA ALA A 64 3.81 9.73 8.21
C ALA A 64 2.44 9.16 8.65
N GLN A 65 1.35 9.80 8.23
CA GLN A 65 -0.01 9.32 8.48
C GLN A 65 -0.27 7.97 7.81
N ALA A 66 0.18 7.77 6.57
CA ALA A 66 0.05 6.48 5.89
C ALA A 66 0.76 5.35 6.68
N ARG A 67 1.95 5.61 7.23
CA ARG A 67 2.66 4.65 8.10
C ARG A 67 1.87 4.33 9.36
N GLN A 68 1.28 5.34 10.01
CA GLN A 68 0.49 5.12 11.22
C GLN A 68 -0.77 4.30 10.92
N ILE A 69 -1.51 4.62 9.86
CA ILE A 69 -2.72 3.88 9.47
C ILE A 69 -2.40 2.42 9.16
N LEU A 70 -1.32 2.15 8.44
CA LEU A 70 -0.90 0.77 8.14
C LEU A 70 -0.46 0.03 9.40
N ALA A 71 0.25 0.71 10.31
CA ALA A 71 0.62 0.13 11.60
C ALA A 71 -0.61 -0.26 12.42
N ASP A 72 -1.61 0.63 12.50
CA ASP A 72 -2.86 0.36 13.19
C ASP A 72 -3.64 -0.81 12.55
N LEU A 73 -3.61 -0.93 11.21
CA LEU A 73 -4.27 -2.00 10.47
C LEU A 73 -3.72 -3.40 10.81
N ILE A 74 -2.41 -3.52 11.00
CA ILE A 74 -1.75 -4.82 11.24
C ILE A 74 -1.29 -5.01 12.70
N GLY A 75 -1.54 -4.03 13.59
CA GLY A 75 -1.13 -4.08 14.99
C GLY A 75 0.37 -3.88 15.24
N ALA A 76 1.05 -3.11 14.38
CA ALA A 76 2.48 -2.80 14.48
C ALA A 76 2.72 -1.36 15.01
N LYS A 77 3.99 -0.96 15.12
CA LYS A 77 4.39 0.43 15.32
C LYS A 77 4.69 1.11 13.98
N SER A 78 4.45 2.41 13.88
CA SER A 78 4.69 3.16 12.64
C SER A 78 6.14 3.17 12.16
N ASN A 79 7.11 2.99 13.06
CA ASN A 79 8.53 2.84 12.74
C ASN A 79 8.92 1.43 12.26
N GLU A 80 8.01 0.45 12.31
CA GLU A 80 8.19 -0.91 11.78
C GLU A 80 7.63 -1.04 10.34
N ILE A 81 6.94 -0.02 9.83
CA ILE A 81 6.37 -0.02 8.49
C ILE A 81 7.41 0.45 7.47
N VAL A 82 7.53 -0.25 6.33
CA VAL A 82 8.28 0.22 5.16
C VAL A 82 7.33 0.37 3.99
N LEU A 83 7.29 1.56 3.38
CA LEU A 83 6.51 1.83 2.18
C LEU A 83 7.38 1.59 0.95
N GLY A 84 6.87 0.84 -0.02
CA GLY A 84 7.52 0.56 -1.29
C GLY A 84 6.53 0.47 -2.44
N ALA A 85 7.04 0.24 -3.64
CA ALA A 85 6.23 0.28 -4.86
C ALA A 85 5.18 -0.85 -4.93
N ASN A 86 5.52 -2.04 -4.45
CA ASN A 86 4.65 -3.23 -4.45
C ASN A 86 5.24 -4.34 -3.57
N MET A 87 4.46 -5.39 -3.32
CA MET A 87 4.85 -6.56 -2.52
C MET A 87 6.11 -7.23 -3.07
N SER A 88 6.17 -7.55 -4.36
CA SER A 88 7.30 -8.25 -4.98
C SER A 88 8.63 -7.51 -4.82
N SER A 89 8.61 -6.18 -4.94
CA SER A 89 9.81 -5.35 -4.78
C SER A 89 10.27 -5.29 -3.32
N LEU A 90 9.32 -5.24 -2.38
CA LEU A 90 9.61 -5.24 -0.94
C LEU A 90 10.15 -6.60 -0.47
N PHE A 91 9.55 -7.71 -0.90
CA PHE A 91 10.02 -9.06 -0.60
C PHE A 91 11.41 -9.32 -1.17
N ARG A 92 11.66 -8.90 -2.41
CA ARG A 92 13.01 -8.97 -2.98
C ARG A 92 14.03 -8.18 -2.16
N MET A 93 13.70 -6.97 -1.73
CA MET A 93 14.58 -6.16 -0.89
C MET A 93 14.87 -6.86 0.44
N LEU A 94 13.83 -7.42 1.08
CA LEU A 94 13.97 -8.18 2.32
C LEU A 94 14.88 -9.40 2.14
N ALA A 95 14.67 -10.19 1.09
CA ALA A 95 15.49 -11.36 0.79
C ALA A 95 16.97 -10.99 0.58
N LEU A 96 17.25 -9.89 -0.13
CA LEU A 96 18.62 -9.41 -0.33
C LEU A 96 19.27 -9.01 1.00
N VAL A 97 18.55 -8.29 1.86
CA VAL A 97 19.09 -7.89 3.18
C VAL A 97 19.31 -9.10 4.09
N LEU A 98 18.37 -10.05 4.12
CA LEU A 98 18.53 -11.29 4.91
C LEU A 98 19.66 -12.17 4.37
N SER A 99 19.93 -12.15 3.06
CA SER A 99 21.01 -12.94 2.49
C SER A 99 22.41 -12.56 2.97
N GLU A 100 22.58 -11.36 3.54
CA GLU A 100 23.86 -10.92 4.10
C GLU A 100 24.22 -11.62 5.42
N ILE A 101 23.25 -12.28 6.08
CA ILE A 101 23.44 -12.97 7.35
C ILE A 101 23.36 -14.50 7.24
N TRP A 102 23.17 -15.04 6.03
CA TRP A 102 23.10 -16.48 5.81
C TRP A 102 24.49 -17.11 5.72
N GLU A 103 24.61 -18.30 6.27
CA GLU A 103 25.82 -19.12 6.22
C GLU A 103 25.61 -20.37 5.36
N GLU A 104 26.71 -21.01 4.97
CA GLU A 104 26.64 -22.30 4.28
C GLU A 104 25.96 -23.34 5.18
N GLY A 105 24.89 -23.96 4.67
CA GLY A 105 24.09 -24.94 5.40
C GLY A 105 22.78 -24.39 5.96
N ASP A 106 22.54 -23.07 5.89
CA ASP A 106 21.22 -22.51 6.21
C ASP A 106 20.15 -22.96 5.20
N GLU A 107 18.92 -23.10 5.69
CA GLU A 107 17.77 -23.54 4.90
C GLU A 107 16.68 -22.48 4.86
N ILE A 108 16.08 -22.28 3.69
CA ILE A 108 14.92 -21.41 3.49
C ILE A 108 13.71 -22.30 3.21
N ILE A 109 12.68 -22.18 4.06
CA ILE A 109 11.46 -22.96 3.95
C ILE A 109 10.40 -22.11 3.25
N VAL A 110 9.88 -22.63 2.14
CA VAL A 110 8.75 -22.03 1.39
C VAL A 110 7.64 -23.05 1.20
N SER A 111 6.41 -22.56 1.01
CA SER A 111 5.24 -23.40 0.70
C SER A 111 5.01 -23.49 -0.81
N GLN A 112 4.52 -24.64 -1.29
CA GLN A 112 4.14 -24.80 -2.71
C GLN A 112 2.93 -23.97 -3.11
N ALA A 113 2.17 -23.44 -2.15
CA ALA A 113 0.99 -22.61 -2.39
C ALA A 113 1.32 -21.11 -2.48
N GLU A 114 2.57 -20.71 -2.27
CA GLU A 114 2.97 -19.30 -2.32
C GLU A 114 2.89 -18.73 -3.74
N HIS A 115 2.63 -17.43 -3.82
CA HIS A 115 2.82 -16.69 -5.07
C HIS A 115 4.32 -16.61 -5.38
N GLU A 116 4.71 -16.64 -6.66
CA GLU A 116 6.10 -16.57 -7.16
C GLU A 116 6.92 -15.33 -6.70
N ALA A 117 6.26 -14.38 -6.02
CA ALA A 117 6.88 -13.17 -5.53
C ALA A 117 7.40 -13.30 -4.08
N ASN A 118 6.99 -14.37 -3.39
CA ASN A 118 7.53 -14.79 -2.10
C ASN A 118 8.74 -15.70 -2.35
#